data_AF-A0A453N9T2-F1
#
_entry.id   AF-A0A453N9T2-F1
#
_cell.length_a   1.000
_cell.length_b   1.000
_cell.length_c   1.000
_cell.angle_alpha   90.00
_cell.angle_beta   90.00
_cell.angle_gamma   90.00
#
_symmetry.space_group_name_H-M   'P 1'
#
loop_
_entity.id
_entity.type
_entity.pdbx_description
1 polymer ?
#
loop_
_entity_poly.entity_id
_entity_poly.type
_entity_poly.pdbx_seq_one_letter_code
_entity_poly.pdbx_strand_id
1 'polypeptide(L)'
;MLFCLLCLYTQVFKVPVASGDVIVAGTDGLFDNLYNNDITAVVVHATRAGLEPQVTAQKIAALARQRAQDKNRPTPFSTAAQDAGYRYYGGKLDDITVVVSYVTAFGNS
;
A
#
# COMPACT_ATOMS: atom_id res chain seq x y z
N MET A 1 5.49 -17.29 29.52
CA MET A 1 4.57 -17.15 28.37
C MET A 1 5.31 -16.36 27.29
N LEU A 2 5.76 -17.07 26.26
CA LEU A 2 6.75 -16.67 25.26
C LEU A 2 6.08 -15.80 24.18
N PHE A 3 5.63 -14.59 24.51
CA PHE A 3 4.79 -13.79 23.58
C PHE A 3 5.44 -12.53 23.00
N CYS A 4 6.71 -12.22 23.33
CA CYS A 4 7.34 -10.97 22.89
C CYS A 4 8.63 -11.15 22.06
N LEU A 5 9.06 -12.39 21.76
CA LEU A 5 10.31 -12.63 21.00
C LEU A 5 10.11 -12.81 19.48
N LEU A 6 8.86 -12.86 19.00
CA LEU A 6 8.56 -13.06 17.57
C LEU A 6 8.61 -11.77 16.74
N CYS A 7 8.58 -10.58 17.34
CA CYS A 7 8.67 -9.30 16.62
C CYS A 7 10.05 -9.01 15.99
N LEU A 8 11.04 -9.90 16.13
CA LEU A 8 12.42 -9.67 15.65
C LEU A 8 12.82 -10.46 14.40
N TYR A 9 11.94 -11.30 13.83
CA TYR A 9 12.29 -12.07 12.64
C TYR A 9 11.82 -11.39 11.35
N THR A 10 12.75 -10.70 10.68
CA THR A 10 12.55 -10.31 9.28
C THR A 10 12.30 -11.55 8.42
N GLN A 11 11.26 -11.49 7.60
CA GLN A 11 10.91 -12.58 6.69
C GLN A 11 11.50 -12.28 5.31
N VAL A 12 12.22 -13.23 4.74
CA VAL A 12 12.82 -13.11 3.40
C VAL A 12 12.03 -13.96 2.43
N PHE A 13 11.51 -13.32 1.39
CA PHE A 13 10.79 -13.99 0.30
C PHE A 13 11.50 -13.71 -1.02
N LYS A 14 11.49 -14.69 -1.93
CA LYS A 14 11.90 -14.52 -3.33
C LYS A 14 10.66 -14.65 -4.19
N VAL A 15 10.34 -13.59 -4.93
CA VAL A 15 9.21 -13.56 -5.86
C VAL A 15 9.78 -13.36 -7.27
N PRO A 16 9.52 -14.28 -8.22
CA PRO A 16 9.91 -14.07 -9.61
C PRO A 16 9.14 -12.88 -10.19
N VAL A 17 9.83 -12.03 -10.96
CA VAL A 17 9.25 -10.85 -11.61
C VAL A 17 9.50 -10.90 -13.12
N ALA A 18 8.62 -10.26 -13.89
CA ALA A 18 8.67 -10.14 -15.33
C ALA A 18 8.51 -8.67 -15.77
N SER A 19 8.96 -8.37 -16.99
CA SER A 19 8.76 -7.04 -17.58
C SER A 19 7.26 -6.72 -17.65
N GLY A 20 6.90 -5.52 -17.20
CA GLY A 20 5.51 -5.08 -17.07
C GLY A 20 4.96 -5.21 -15.64
N ASP A 21 5.66 -5.90 -14.74
CA ASP A 21 5.27 -5.95 -13.33
C ASP A 21 5.47 -4.58 -12.66
N VAL A 22 4.58 -4.27 -11.71
CA VAL A 22 4.68 -3.08 -10.87
C VAL A 22 4.77 -3.51 -9.41
N ILE A 23 5.86 -3.14 -8.77
CA ILE A 23 6.09 -3.39 -7.35
C ILE A 23 5.67 -2.13 -6.60
N VAL A 24 4.73 -2.28 -5.67
CA VAL A 24 4.31 -1.23 -4.73
C VAL A 24 4.68 -1.69 -3.32
N ALA A 25 5.49 -0.88 -2.64
CA ALA A 25 5.83 -1.07 -1.23
C ALA A 25 5.45 0.18 -0.44
N GLY A 26 5.20 0.03 0.86
CA GLY A 26 4.86 1.16 1.71
C GLY A 26 4.83 0.79 3.19
N THR A 27 4.59 1.79 4.02
CA THR A 27 4.37 1.62 5.47
C THR A 27 2.95 1.13 5.76
N ASP A 28 2.69 0.77 7.02
CA ASP A 28 1.34 0.47 7.52
C ASP A 28 0.35 1.61 7.24
N GLY A 29 0.78 2.88 7.33
CA GLY A 29 -0.07 4.04 6.98
C GLY A 29 -0.70 3.98 5.58
N LEU A 30 -0.05 3.31 4.61
CA LEU A 30 -0.65 3.03 3.29
C LEU A 30 -1.75 1.96 3.40
N PHE A 31 -1.40 0.79 3.93
CA PHE A 31 -2.25 -0.40 3.91
C PHE A 31 -3.38 -0.37 4.95
N ASP A 32 -3.25 0.44 6.00
CA ASP A 32 -4.30 0.74 6.97
C ASP A 32 -5.46 1.51 6.35
N ASN A 33 -5.19 2.28 5.28
CA ASN A 33 -6.13 3.25 4.71
C ASN A 33 -6.61 2.91 3.29
N LEU A 34 -5.90 2.05 2.55
CA LEU A 34 -6.28 1.61 1.20
C LEU A 34 -6.40 0.10 1.09
N TYR A 35 -7.46 -0.34 0.39
CA TYR A 35 -7.56 -1.74 -0.02
C TYR A 35 -6.66 -2.02 -1.22
N ASN A 36 -6.23 -3.27 -1.37
CA ASN A 36 -5.41 -3.71 -2.51
C ASN A 36 -6.04 -3.35 -3.87
N ASN A 37 -7.36 -3.40 -3.97
CA ASN A 37 -8.09 -3.02 -5.18
C ASN A 37 -7.97 -1.53 -5.52
N ASP A 38 -7.97 -0.65 -4.51
CA ASP A 38 -7.80 0.80 -4.71
C ASP A 38 -6.38 1.09 -5.24
N ILE A 39 -5.36 0.46 -4.65
CA ILE A 39 -3.96 0.59 -5.08
C ILE A 39 -3.82 0.08 -6.53
N THR A 40 -4.37 -1.10 -6.82
CA THR A 40 -4.33 -1.73 -8.15
C THR A 40 -4.99 -0.84 -9.20
N ALA A 41 -6.13 -0.23 -8.89
CA ALA A 41 -6.81 0.69 -9.80
C ALA A 41 -5.92 1.88 -10.16
N VAL A 42 -5.27 2.51 -9.18
CA VAL A 42 -4.33 3.63 -9.43
C VAL A 42 -3.17 3.19 -10.31
N VAL A 43 -2.58 2.02 -10.03
CA VAL A 43 -1.47 1.47 -10.81
C VAL A 43 -1.89 1.20 -12.26
N VAL A 44 -3.02 0.52 -12.48
CA VAL A 44 -3.53 0.20 -13.82
C VAL A 44 -3.83 1.48 -14.62
N HIS A 45 -4.42 2.49 -13.99
CA HIS A 45 -4.65 3.77 -14.65
C HIS A 45 -3.35 4.48 -15.00
N ALA A 46 -2.36 4.45 -14.09
CA ALA A 46 -1.09 5.10 -14.30
C ALA A 46 -0.23 4.43 -15.38
N THR A 47 -0.17 3.10 -15.40
CA THR A 47 0.59 2.35 -16.43
C THR A 47 -0.02 2.53 -17.81
N ARG A 48 -1.36 2.49 -17.93
CA ARG A 48 -2.06 2.77 -19.21
C ARG A 48 -1.83 4.19 -19.72
N ALA A 49 -1.69 5.14 -18.81
CA ALA A 49 -1.40 6.53 -19.13
C ALA A 49 0.10 6.82 -19.32
N GLY A 50 0.97 5.80 -19.20
CA GLY A 50 2.42 5.96 -19.32
C GLY A 50 3.03 6.87 -18.25
N LEU A 51 2.46 6.90 -17.04
CA LEU A 51 2.94 7.77 -15.97
C LEU A 51 4.17 7.17 -15.30
N GLU A 52 5.15 8.03 -15.02
CA GLU A 52 6.35 7.68 -14.26
C GLU A 52 6.04 7.08 -12.88
N PRO A 53 6.87 6.13 -12.38
CA PRO A 53 6.66 5.48 -11.08
C PRO A 53 6.49 6.47 -9.92
N GLN A 54 7.24 7.57 -9.93
CA GLN A 54 7.16 8.61 -8.90
C GLN A 54 5.77 9.26 -8.85
N VAL A 55 5.16 9.54 -10.00
CA VAL A 55 3.83 10.12 -10.09
C VAL A 55 2.79 9.12 -9.57
N THR A 56 2.95 7.84 -9.90
CA THR A 56 2.09 6.77 -9.38
C THR A 56 2.20 6.65 -7.87
N ALA A 57 3.41 6.67 -7.32
CA ALA A 57 3.64 6.65 -5.87
C ALA A 57 2.96 7.84 -5.18
N GLN A 58 3.10 9.05 -5.74
CA GLN A 58 2.45 10.26 -5.23
C GLN A 58 0.92 10.15 -5.27
N LYS A 59 0.34 9.62 -6.34
CA LYS A 59 -1.11 9.41 -6.45
C LYS A 59 -1.62 8.41 -5.40
N ILE A 60 -0.91 7.30 -5.21
CA ILE A 60 -1.25 6.31 -4.18
C ILE A 60 -1.15 6.94 -2.79
N ALA A 61 -0.06 7.65 -2.48
CA ALA A 61 0.13 8.32 -1.19
C ALA A 61 -0.95 9.39 -0.93
N ALA A 62 -1.30 10.19 -1.94
CA ALA A 62 -2.35 11.20 -1.84
C ALA A 62 -3.72 10.56 -1.58
N LEU A 63 -4.05 9.47 -2.28
CA LEU A 63 -5.29 8.73 -2.06
C LEU A 63 -5.32 8.12 -0.65
N ALA A 64 -4.22 7.51 -0.19
CA ALA A 64 -4.10 6.97 1.16
C ALA A 64 -4.31 8.05 2.22
N ARG A 65 -3.69 9.22 2.05
CA ARG A 65 -3.87 10.36 2.96
C ARG A 65 -5.31 10.87 2.96
N GLN A 66 -5.95 10.94 1.80
CA GLN A 66 -7.35 11.32 1.70
C GLN A 66 -8.25 10.34 2.48
N ARG A 67 -8.00 9.03 2.38
CA ARG A 67 -8.74 8.01 3.14
C ARG A 67 -8.43 8.04 4.63
N ALA A 68 -7.18 8.31 5.00
CA ALA A 68 -6.75 8.48 6.38
C ALA A 68 -7.48 9.63 7.09
N GLN A 69 -7.86 10.67 6.36
CA GLN A 69 -8.58 11.84 6.89
C GLN A 69 -10.11 11.67 6.86
N ASP A 70 -10.63 10.71 6.08
CA ASP A 70 -12.07 10.45 5.98
C ASP A 70 -12.56 9.64 7.18
N LYS A 71 -13.28 10.30 8.08
CA LYS A 71 -13.78 9.69 9.33
C LYS A 71 -15.03 8.82 9.13
N ASN A 72 -15.66 8.90 7.96
CA ASN A 72 -16.97 8.30 7.71
C ASN A 72 -16.89 7.07 6.81
N ARG A 73 -15.72 6.81 6.22
CA ARG A 73 -15.52 5.69 5.30
C ARG A 73 -14.82 4.52 6.01
N PRO A 74 -15.28 3.28 5.82
CA PRO A 74 -14.55 2.11 6.30
C PRO A 74 -13.22 1.98 5.54
N THR A 75 -12.18 1.70 6.31
CA THR A 75 -10.80 1.46 5.88
C THR A 75 -10.36 0.10 6.40
N PRO A 76 -9.33 -0.54 5.81
CA PRO A 76 -8.79 -1.79 6.33
C PRO A 76 -8.53 -1.75 7.84
N PHE A 77 -7.97 -0.65 8.35
CA PHE A 77 -7.73 -0.45 9.77
C PHE A 77 -9.02 -0.43 10.60
N SER A 78 -10.01 0.39 10.22
CA SER A 78 -11.26 0.48 11.00
C SER A 78 -12.06 -0.82 10.94
N THR A 79 -12.07 -1.52 9.81
CA THR A 79 -12.67 -2.85 9.68
C THR A 79 -11.96 -3.86 10.59
N ALA A 80 -10.63 -3.94 10.56
CA ALA A 80 -9.87 -4.84 11.43
C ALA A 80 -10.09 -4.53 12.93
N ALA A 81 -10.17 -3.25 13.30
CA ALA A 81 -10.47 -2.83 14.66
C ALA A 81 -11.87 -3.26 15.10
N GLN A 82 -12.87 -3.15 14.22
CA GLN A 82 -14.24 -3.61 14.48
C GLN A 82 -14.31 -5.13 14.63
N ASP A 83 -13.61 -5.88 13.77
CA ASP A 83 -13.53 -7.35 13.86
C ASP A 83 -12.85 -7.81 15.16
N ALA A 84 -11.91 -7.02 15.67
CA ALA A 84 -11.29 -7.22 16.98
C ALA A 84 -12.15 -6.73 18.17
N GLY A 85 -13.36 -6.21 17.93
CA GLY A 85 -14.32 -5.79 18.94
C GLY A 85 -14.20 -4.33 19.39
N TYR A 86 -13.36 -3.52 18.75
CA TYR A 86 -13.21 -2.10 19.05
C TYR A 86 -14.22 -1.25 18.26
N ARG A 87 -14.81 -0.25 18.91
CA ARG A 87 -15.62 0.76 18.22
C ARG A 87 -14.72 1.85 17.65
N TYR A 88 -14.20 1.60 16.44
CA TYR A 88 -13.42 2.57 15.68
C TYR A 88 -14.04 2.78 14.29
N TYR A 89 -14.02 4.02 13.78
CA TYR A 89 -14.56 4.39 12.48
C TYR A 89 -13.62 5.35 11.76
N GLY A 90 -13.53 5.20 10.44
CA GLY A 90 -12.74 6.09 9.58
C GLY A 90 -11.30 5.66 9.39
N GLY A 91 -10.55 6.49 8.67
CA GLY A 91 -9.13 6.32 8.45
C GLY A 91 -8.26 6.59 9.69
N LYS A 92 -7.03 6.06 9.64
CA LYS A 92 -5.98 6.28 10.64
C LYS A 92 -4.96 7.25 10.05
N LEU A 93 -4.90 8.47 10.58
CA LEU A 93 -3.91 9.47 10.15
C LEU A 93 -2.54 9.12 10.73
N ASP A 94 -1.62 8.67 9.86
CA ASP A 94 -0.30 8.17 10.21
C ASP A 94 0.74 8.58 9.15
N ASP A 95 2.02 8.30 9.39
CA ASP A 95 3.09 8.51 8.41
C ASP A 95 2.94 7.56 7.21
N ILE A 96 2.69 8.14 6.04
CA ILE A 96 2.47 7.40 4.79
C ILE A 96 3.72 7.50 3.92
N THR A 97 4.39 6.36 3.71
CA THR A 97 5.48 6.23 2.74
C THR A 97 5.08 5.22 1.67
N VAL A 98 5.32 5.56 0.40
CA VAL A 98 5.03 4.70 -0.75
C VAL A 98 6.22 4.69 -1.70
N VAL A 99 6.65 3.50 -2.10
CA VAL A 99 7.66 3.26 -3.13
C VAL A 99 7.03 2.48 -4.26
N VAL A 100 7.23 2.94 -5.49
CA VAL A 100 6.75 2.26 -6.70
C VAL A 100 7.95 2.00 -7.61
N SER A 101 8.05 0.78 -8.12
CA SER A 101 9.05 0.36 -9.09
C SER A 101 8.38 -0.35 -10.26
N TYR A 102 8.74 0.04 -11.48
CA TYR A 102 8.31 -0.66 -12.68
C TYR A 102 9.42 -1.60 -13.13
N VAL A 103 9.07 -2.86 -13.35
CA VAL A 103 9.99 -3.87 -13.88
C VAL A 103 9.98 -3.75 -15.39
N THR A 104 11.14 -3.46 -15.98
CA THR A 104 11.33 -3.37 -17.43
C THR A 104 12.35 -4.40 -17.88
N ALA A 105 12.16 -4.94 -19.09
CA ALA A 105 13.21 -5.73 -19.73
C ALA A 105 14.44 -4.84 -19.98
N PHE A 106 15.63 -5.34 -19.67
CA PHE A 106 16.87 -4.66 -20.00
C PHE A 106 17.06 -4.70 -21.52
N GLY A 107 16.81 -3.57 -22.19
CA GLY A 107 17.19 -3.40 -23.59
C GLY A 107 18.63 -2.90 -23.67
N ASN A 108 19.51 -3.62 -24.36
CA ASN A 108 20.74 -3.03 -24.89
C ASN A 108 20.31 -1.99 -25.95
N SER A 109 20.19 -0.74 -25.53
CA SER A 109 20.14 0.40 -26.45
C SER A 109 21.49 0.60 -27.13
#